data_AF-A0A5C5XW85-F1
#
_entry.id   AF-A0A5C5XW85-F1
#
_cell.length_a   1.000
_cell.length_b   1.000
_cell.length_c   1.000
_cell.angle_alpha   90.00
_cell.angle_beta   90.00
_cell.angle_gamma   90.00
#
_symmetry.space_group_name_H-M   'P 1'
#
loop_
_entity.id
_entity.type
_entity.pdbx_description
1 polymer ?
#
loop_
_entity_poly.entity_id
_entity_poly.type
_entity_poly.pdbx_seq_one_letter_code
_entity_poly.pdbx_strand_id
1 'polypeptide(L)'
;MFQPSWVTEQCLAFGAFNCCGDEDLLPFKCVHCGTLFVLCCECETLYTDLYDLTQRRFPNLDDYSCPSCSREFGDIFRDPVHRTAFPEWDSAQLAHLISVPPRDDFIQILTASTDQMIDFLSRGMRSTARQRSLEFRIFAESIVQPLESHASQRDTAYAHCDGLTLKQASQWLSTLDPLDRAFATLGVLDRFIPEVRGG
;
A
#
# COMPACT_ATOMS: atom_id res chain seq x y z
N MET A 1 -2.85 -0.65 -21.17
CA MET A 1 -1.68 -0.45 -20.28
C MET A 1 -2.12 -0.87 -18.89
N PHE A 2 -1.32 -1.68 -18.18
CA PHE A 2 -1.65 -2.05 -16.81
C PHE A 2 -1.56 -0.81 -15.91
N GLN A 3 -2.52 -0.62 -15.03
CA GLN A 3 -2.55 0.47 -14.08
C GLN A 3 -3.19 -0.04 -12.77
N PRO A 4 -2.57 0.21 -11.61
CA PRO A 4 -3.19 -0.10 -10.33
C PRO A 4 -4.50 0.66 -10.12
N SER A 5 -5.32 0.20 -9.17
CA SER A 5 -6.60 0.84 -8.88
C SER A 5 -6.50 2.21 -8.23
N TRP A 6 -5.42 2.48 -7.50
CA TRP A 6 -5.10 3.77 -6.90
C TRP A 6 -3.63 4.09 -7.09
N VAL A 7 -3.31 5.37 -6.98
CA VAL A 7 -1.94 5.86 -6.98
C VAL A 7 -1.26 5.34 -5.71
N THR A 8 -0.17 4.59 -5.87
CA THR A 8 0.73 4.18 -4.78
C THR A 8 2.06 4.91 -4.88
N GLU A 9 2.93 4.75 -3.89
CA GLU A 9 4.28 5.33 -3.93
C GLU A 9 5.05 4.92 -5.19
N GLN A 10 4.92 3.66 -5.63
CA GLN A 10 5.56 3.13 -6.84
C GLN A 10 5.06 3.83 -8.11
N CYS A 11 3.91 4.50 -8.06
CA CYS A 11 3.36 5.23 -9.18
C CYS A 11 3.82 6.69 -9.22
N LEU A 12 4.46 7.19 -8.17
CA LEU A 12 4.89 8.59 -8.07
C LEU A 12 6.25 8.79 -8.74
N ALA A 13 6.40 9.90 -9.45
CA ALA A 13 7.68 10.35 -9.96
C ALA A 13 8.53 10.90 -8.80
N PHE A 14 9.22 10.02 -8.07
CA PHE A 14 9.97 10.36 -6.85
C PHE A 14 10.91 11.57 -7.03
N GLY A 15 11.58 11.66 -8.18
CA GLY A 15 12.48 12.77 -8.53
C GLY A 15 11.82 14.16 -8.54
N ALA A 16 10.50 14.25 -8.60
CA ALA A 16 9.78 15.51 -8.47
C ALA A 16 9.78 16.03 -7.01
N PHE A 17 9.66 15.15 -6.02
CA PHE A 17 9.42 15.52 -4.63
C PHE A 17 10.68 16.00 -3.90
N ASN A 18 11.87 15.48 -4.27
CA ASN A 18 13.16 15.90 -3.69
C ASN A 18 13.13 15.99 -2.14
N CYS A 19 12.58 15.00 -1.41
CA CYS A 19 12.66 14.96 0.07
C CYS A 19 14.01 14.42 0.57
N CYS A 20 14.00 13.32 1.32
CA CYS A 20 15.11 12.76 2.06
C CYS A 20 15.93 11.73 1.29
N GLY A 21 15.47 11.32 0.11
CA GLY A 21 16.14 10.32 -0.71
C GLY A 21 15.62 8.89 -0.52
N ASP A 22 14.79 8.65 0.49
CA ASP A 22 14.09 7.38 0.70
C ASP A 22 12.69 7.41 0.07
N GLU A 23 12.33 6.36 -0.66
CA GLU A 23 11.15 6.26 -1.54
C GLU A 23 9.84 5.94 -0.80
N ASP A 24 9.61 6.54 0.37
CA ASP A 24 8.42 6.25 1.22
C ASP A 24 7.37 7.36 1.12
N LEU A 25 6.76 7.50 -0.06
CA LEU A 25 5.76 8.53 -0.35
C LEU A 25 4.34 7.98 -0.28
N LEU A 26 3.52 8.47 0.64
CA LEU A 26 2.10 8.15 0.76
C LEU A 26 1.23 9.19 0.03
N PRO A 27 0.71 8.92 -1.18
CA PRO A 27 -0.35 9.72 -1.79
C PRO A 27 -1.70 9.47 -1.10
N PHE A 28 -2.42 10.54 -0.75
CA PHE A 28 -3.74 10.43 -0.12
C PHE A 28 -4.62 11.64 -0.39
N LYS A 29 -5.92 11.53 -0.08
CA LYS A 29 -6.89 12.61 -0.20
C LYS A 29 -7.57 12.93 1.12
N CYS A 30 -7.98 14.20 1.29
CA CYS A 30 -8.90 14.58 2.35
C CYS A 30 -10.31 14.07 2.01
N VAL A 31 -10.91 13.27 2.89
CA VAL A 31 -12.28 12.75 2.71
C VAL A 31 -13.36 13.82 2.72
N HIS A 32 -13.07 15.00 3.28
CA HIS A 32 -14.04 16.08 3.43
C HIS A 32 -14.07 17.04 2.24
N CYS A 33 -12.93 17.30 1.61
CA CYS A 33 -12.83 18.27 0.52
C CYS A 33 -12.20 17.74 -0.76
N GLY A 34 -11.71 16.49 -0.76
CA GLY A 34 -11.08 15.85 -1.91
C GLY A 34 -9.70 16.40 -2.28
N THR A 35 -9.14 17.36 -1.52
CA THR A 35 -7.77 17.83 -1.79
C THR A 35 -6.78 16.68 -1.68
N LEU A 36 -5.89 16.58 -2.66
CA LEU A 36 -4.85 15.56 -2.75
C LEU A 36 -3.56 16.05 -2.09
N PHE A 37 -2.87 15.13 -1.43
CA PHE A 37 -1.65 15.36 -0.69
C PHE A 37 -0.67 14.21 -0.93
N VAL A 38 0.60 14.47 -0.66
CA VAL A 38 1.62 13.43 -0.53
C VAL A 38 2.35 13.64 0.79
N LEU A 39 2.46 12.59 1.59
CA LEU A 39 3.27 12.57 2.80
C LEU A 39 4.52 11.73 2.54
N CYS A 40 5.70 12.25 2.80
CA CYS A 40 6.87 11.39 2.96
C CYS A 40 6.91 10.85 4.39
N CYS A 41 6.82 9.54 4.54
CA CYS A 41 6.72 8.88 5.83
C CYS A 41 8.05 8.87 6.60
N GLU A 42 9.19 8.96 5.91
CA GLU A 42 10.51 8.97 6.53
C GLU A 42 10.87 10.35 7.12
N CYS A 43 10.67 11.42 6.33
CA CYS A 43 11.00 12.79 6.72
C CYS A 43 9.80 13.57 7.29
N GLU A 44 8.66 12.92 7.49
CA GLU A 44 7.37 13.48 7.93
C GLU A 44 6.98 14.75 7.15
N THR A 45 7.36 14.85 5.89
CA THR A 45 7.13 16.03 5.06
C THR A 45 5.81 15.89 4.32
N LEU A 46 4.86 16.78 4.62
CA LEU A 46 3.59 16.87 3.92
C LEU A 46 3.67 17.90 2.78
N TYR A 47 3.51 17.44 1.55
CA TYR A 47 3.35 18.28 0.37
C TYR A 47 1.91 18.76 0.30
N THR A 48 1.70 20.05 0.60
CA THR A 48 0.36 20.63 0.75
C THR A 48 -0.20 21.23 -0.53
N ASP A 49 0.67 21.50 -1.50
CA ASP A 49 0.31 21.91 -2.85
C ASP A 49 1.10 21.05 -3.84
N LEU A 50 0.39 20.26 -4.65
CA LEU A 50 1.01 19.37 -5.63
C LEU A 50 1.31 20.07 -6.96
N TYR A 51 0.95 21.35 -7.12
CA TYR A 51 1.39 22.19 -8.23
C TYR A 51 2.66 22.99 -7.89
N ASP A 52 2.92 23.21 -6.60
CA ASP A 52 4.13 23.84 -6.08
C ASP A 52 4.71 23.00 -4.93
N LEU A 53 5.57 22.05 -5.27
CA LEU A 53 6.20 21.13 -4.30
C LEU A 53 7.14 21.83 -3.31
N THR A 54 7.40 23.13 -3.47
CA THR A 54 8.10 23.92 -2.44
C THR A 54 7.20 24.23 -1.24
N GLN A 55 5.87 24.17 -1.41
CA GLN A 55 4.89 24.28 -0.34
C GLN A 55 4.76 22.97 0.42
N ARG A 56 5.55 22.87 1.49
CA ARG A 56 5.58 21.70 2.37
C ARG A 56 5.52 22.07 3.84
N ARG A 57 4.97 21.17 4.65
CA ARG A 57 4.86 21.31 6.10
C ARG A 57 5.45 20.09 6.79
N PHE A 58 5.92 20.30 8.02
CA PHE A 58 6.22 19.24 8.96
C PHE A 58 5.04 19.20 9.94
N PRO A 59 3.96 18.45 9.64
CA PRO A 59 2.86 18.33 10.56
C PRO A 59 3.36 17.74 11.88
N ASN A 60 2.87 18.29 13.00
CA ASN A 60 2.94 17.54 14.24
C ASN A 60 2.00 16.33 14.08
N LEU A 61 2.51 15.11 14.29
CA LEU A 61 1.74 13.88 14.14
C LEU A 61 0.45 13.88 14.98
N ASP A 62 0.45 14.65 16.07
CA ASP A 62 -0.70 14.81 16.96
C ASP A 62 -1.83 15.71 16.41
N ASP A 63 -1.60 16.47 15.33
CA ASP A 63 -2.52 17.51 14.83
C ASP A 63 -2.67 17.48 13.29
N TYR A 64 -2.97 16.28 12.78
CA TYR A 64 -3.15 15.99 11.35
C TYR A 64 -4.48 16.57 10.82
N SER A 65 -4.51 17.89 10.58
CA SER A 65 -5.64 18.57 9.92
C SER A 65 -5.33 18.96 8.48
N CYS A 66 -6.37 18.89 7.64
CA CYS A 66 -6.30 19.26 6.25
C CYS A 66 -6.04 20.77 6.11
N PRO A 67 -4.94 21.21 5.47
CA PRO A 67 -4.65 22.64 5.27
C PRO A 67 -5.74 23.39 4.50
N SER A 68 -6.51 22.68 3.66
CA SER A 68 -7.56 23.28 2.82
C SER A 68 -8.89 23.48 3.55
N CYS A 69 -9.31 22.52 4.39
CA CYS A 69 -10.64 22.55 5.03
C CYS A 69 -10.60 22.52 6.56
N SER A 70 -9.41 22.47 7.16
CA SER A 70 -9.15 22.44 8.60
C SER A 70 -9.77 21.26 9.36
N ARG A 71 -10.28 20.25 8.65
CA ARG A 71 -10.78 19.01 9.28
C ARG A 71 -9.65 18.02 9.49
N GLU A 72 -9.71 17.30 10.59
CA GLU A 72 -8.82 16.18 10.88
C GLU A 72 -8.89 15.14 9.76
N PHE A 73 -7.73 14.55 9.43
CA PHE A 73 -7.67 13.54 8.40
C PHE A 73 -8.23 12.18 8.86
N GLY A 74 -8.13 11.83 10.15
CA GLY A 74 -8.36 10.44 10.58
C GLY A 74 -7.15 9.54 10.28
N ASP A 75 -7.35 8.22 10.19
CA ASP A 75 -6.26 7.27 9.95
C ASP A 75 -5.96 7.10 8.46
N ILE A 76 -5.16 8.01 7.90
CA ILE A 76 -4.79 8.03 6.48
C ILE A 76 -4.03 6.78 5.99
N PHE A 77 -3.45 6.01 6.91
CA PHE A 77 -2.68 4.82 6.56
C PHE A 77 -3.58 3.60 6.36
N ARG A 78 -4.71 3.55 7.06
CA ARG A 78 -5.61 2.40 7.10
C ARG A 78 -6.85 2.61 6.24
N ASP A 79 -7.49 3.75 6.41
CA ASP A 79 -8.83 3.98 5.90
C ASP A 79 -8.81 4.12 4.36
N PRO A 80 -9.43 3.17 3.61
CA PRO A 80 -9.35 3.18 2.14
C PRO A 80 -9.97 4.41 1.48
N VAL A 81 -10.81 5.15 2.21
CA VAL A 81 -11.42 6.42 1.77
C VAL A 81 -10.39 7.52 1.49
N HIS A 82 -9.17 7.40 2.05
CA HIS A 82 -8.05 8.29 1.77
C HIS A 82 -7.26 7.92 0.52
N ARG A 83 -7.44 6.71 -0.04
CA ARG A 83 -6.75 6.28 -1.27
C ARG A 83 -7.24 7.14 -2.44
N THR A 84 -6.32 7.47 -3.33
CA THR A 84 -6.62 8.31 -4.50
C THR A 84 -6.62 7.50 -5.78
N ALA A 85 -7.75 7.45 -6.49
CA ALA A 85 -7.82 6.77 -7.77
C ALA A 85 -7.12 7.59 -8.87
N PHE A 86 -6.57 6.92 -9.88
CA PHE A 86 -5.93 7.60 -11.01
C PHE A 86 -6.83 8.63 -11.72
N PRO A 87 -8.14 8.37 -11.96
CA PRO A 87 -9.01 9.39 -12.54
C PRO A 87 -9.17 10.65 -11.68
N GLU A 88 -9.10 10.52 -10.35
CA GLU A 88 -9.13 11.67 -9.43
C GLU A 88 -7.84 12.49 -9.55
N TRP A 89 -6.70 11.79 -9.62
CA TRP A 89 -5.37 12.38 -9.80
C TRP A 89 -5.25 13.12 -11.14
N ASP A 90 -5.73 12.52 -12.22
CA ASP A 90 -5.75 13.10 -13.56
C ASP A 90 -6.72 14.30 -13.67
N SER A 91 -7.90 14.19 -13.06
CA SER A 91 -8.87 15.30 -12.98
C SER A 91 -8.30 16.51 -12.22
N ALA A 92 -7.42 16.25 -11.25
CA ALA A 92 -6.64 17.28 -10.55
C ALA A 92 -5.41 17.75 -11.35
N GLN A 93 -5.25 17.38 -12.63
CA GLN A 93 -4.14 17.79 -13.50
C GLN A 93 -2.74 17.43 -12.96
N LEU A 94 -2.66 16.40 -12.11
CA LEU A 94 -1.41 15.96 -11.46
C LEU A 94 -0.73 14.80 -12.20
N ALA A 95 -1.15 14.46 -13.42
CA ALA A 95 -0.57 13.37 -14.20
C ALA A 95 0.96 13.52 -14.42
N HIS A 96 1.48 14.74 -14.35
CA HIS A 96 2.91 15.04 -14.46
C HIS A 96 3.74 14.55 -13.25
N LEU A 97 3.10 14.22 -12.12
CA LEU A 97 3.73 13.64 -10.93
C LEU A 97 3.68 12.10 -10.90
N ILE A 98 3.18 11.48 -11.97
CA ILE A 98 3.04 10.03 -12.07
C ILE A 98 4.14 9.46 -12.96
N SER A 99 4.76 8.39 -12.49
CA SER A 99 5.64 7.51 -13.26
C SER A 99 5.23 6.07 -12.99
N VAL A 100 4.24 5.56 -13.74
CA VAL A 100 3.76 4.19 -13.55
C VAL A 100 4.80 3.21 -14.14
N PRO A 101 5.40 2.32 -13.33
CA PRO A 101 6.35 1.36 -13.84
C PRO A 101 5.63 0.29 -14.70
N PRO A 102 6.37 -0.45 -15.54
CA PRO A 102 5.84 -1.61 -16.24
C PRO A 102 5.17 -2.62 -15.30
N ARG A 103 4.23 -3.40 -15.84
CA ARG A 103 3.55 -4.46 -15.09
C ARG A 103 4.53 -5.43 -14.42
N ASP A 104 5.59 -5.80 -15.11
CA ASP A 104 6.55 -6.79 -14.62
C ASP A 104 7.31 -6.28 -13.39
N ASP A 105 7.57 -4.98 -13.30
CA ASP A 105 8.18 -4.34 -12.15
C ASP A 105 7.25 -4.39 -10.93
N PHE A 106 5.95 -4.12 -11.11
CA PHE A 106 4.96 -4.30 -10.04
C PHE A 106 4.93 -5.76 -9.55
N ILE A 107 4.96 -6.72 -10.47
CA ILE A 107 5.00 -8.14 -10.12
C ILE A 107 6.28 -8.47 -9.35
N GLN A 108 7.42 -7.94 -9.77
CA GLN A 108 8.71 -8.16 -9.10
C GLN A 108 8.71 -7.59 -7.68
N ILE A 109 8.22 -6.36 -7.50
CA ILE A 109 8.10 -5.73 -6.16
C ILE A 109 7.14 -6.56 -5.30
N LEU A 110 5.99 -6.97 -5.84
CA LEU A 110 5.01 -7.76 -5.11
C LEU A 110 5.58 -9.12 -4.69
N THR A 111 6.34 -9.75 -5.58
CA THR A 111 7.05 -11.00 -5.34
C THR A 111 8.06 -10.84 -4.20
N ALA A 112 8.89 -9.80 -4.25
CA ALA A 112 9.90 -9.52 -3.23
C ALA A 112 9.27 -9.25 -1.85
N SER A 113 8.22 -8.41 -1.79
CA SER A 113 7.48 -8.14 -0.56
C SER A 113 6.80 -9.40 -0.02
N THR A 114 6.27 -10.25 -0.89
CA THR A 114 5.69 -11.54 -0.52
C THR A 114 6.74 -12.47 0.11
N ASP A 115 7.90 -12.60 -0.53
CA ASP A 115 8.99 -13.44 -0.02
C ASP A 115 9.51 -12.94 1.34
N GLN A 116 9.58 -11.62 1.53
CA GLN A 116 9.93 -11.01 2.81
C GLN A 116 8.89 -11.34 3.89
N MET A 117 7.60 -11.24 3.57
CA MET A 117 6.52 -11.61 4.49
C MET A 117 6.57 -13.10 4.86
N ILE A 118 6.81 -13.98 3.90
CA ILE A 118 6.99 -15.42 4.14
C ILE A 118 8.20 -15.68 5.05
N ASP A 119 9.33 -14.99 4.85
CA ASP A 119 10.50 -15.10 5.73
C ASP A 119 10.13 -14.75 7.18
N PHE A 120 9.49 -13.59 7.41
CA PHE A 120 9.06 -13.17 8.73
C PHE A 120 8.15 -14.21 9.40
N LEU A 121 7.17 -14.73 8.66
CA LEU A 121 6.25 -15.76 9.16
C LEU A 121 6.98 -17.06 9.50
N SER A 122 7.88 -17.52 8.63
CA SER A 122 8.63 -18.78 8.80
C SER A 122 9.57 -18.75 10.02
N ARG A 123 10.09 -17.56 10.35
CA ARG A 123 10.94 -17.28 11.51
C ARG A 123 10.15 -16.97 12.79
N GLY A 124 8.81 -16.95 12.71
CA GLY A 124 7.94 -16.62 13.84
C GLY A 124 7.97 -15.14 14.24
N MET A 125 8.48 -14.24 13.38
CA MET A 125 8.57 -12.80 13.61
C MET A 125 7.21 -12.10 13.41
N ARG A 126 6.21 -12.48 14.23
CA ARG A 126 4.82 -12.02 14.08
C ARG A 126 4.66 -10.50 14.24
N SER A 127 5.43 -9.87 15.12
CA SER A 127 5.39 -8.41 15.32
C SER A 127 5.84 -7.66 14.06
N THR A 128 6.96 -8.09 13.46
CA THR A 128 7.49 -7.51 12.22
C THR A 128 6.55 -7.77 11.05
N ALA A 129 6.04 -9.00 10.91
CA ALA A 129 5.04 -9.33 9.90
C ALA A 129 3.79 -8.44 10.05
N ARG A 130 3.29 -8.27 11.27
CA ARG A 130 2.16 -7.36 11.55
C ARG A 130 2.49 -5.93 11.13
N GLN A 131 3.66 -5.41 11.48
CA GLN A 131 4.06 -4.04 11.14
C GLN A 131 4.10 -3.81 9.62
N ARG A 132 4.68 -4.75 8.85
CA ARG A 132 4.84 -4.63 7.39
C ARG A 132 3.62 -5.06 6.59
N SER A 133 2.68 -5.76 7.21
CA SER A 133 1.51 -6.31 6.52
C SER A 133 0.57 -5.26 5.95
N LEU A 134 0.53 -4.04 6.53
CA LEU A 134 -0.32 -2.96 6.03
C LEU A 134 0.17 -2.44 4.68
N GLU A 135 1.45 -2.10 4.59
CA GLU A 135 2.11 -1.70 3.34
C GLU A 135 1.95 -2.79 2.27
N PHE A 136 2.27 -4.04 2.64
CA PHE A 136 2.10 -5.18 1.75
C PHE A 136 0.67 -5.34 1.26
N ARG A 137 -0.33 -5.20 2.16
CA ARG A 137 -1.75 -5.28 1.80
C ARG A 137 -2.13 -4.17 0.83
N ILE A 138 -1.81 -2.91 1.14
CA ILE A 138 -2.19 -1.77 0.29
C ILE A 138 -1.59 -1.93 -1.10
N PHE A 139 -0.32 -2.32 -1.17
CA PHE A 139 0.35 -2.54 -2.45
C PHE A 139 -0.23 -3.73 -3.21
N ALA A 140 -0.40 -4.88 -2.54
CA ALA A 140 -1.01 -6.05 -3.14
C ALA A 140 -2.40 -5.69 -3.67
N GLU A 141 -3.29 -5.15 -2.84
CA GLU A 141 -4.66 -4.73 -3.14
C GLU A 141 -4.76 -3.76 -4.33
N SER A 142 -3.78 -2.88 -4.53
CA SER A 142 -3.77 -1.93 -5.66
C SER A 142 -3.58 -2.63 -7.01
N ILE A 143 -2.87 -3.76 -7.02
CA ILE A 143 -2.54 -4.57 -8.20
C ILE A 143 -3.67 -5.56 -8.55
N VAL A 144 -4.50 -5.92 -7.58
CA VAL A 144 -5.50 -7.03 -7.62
C VAL A 144 -6.76 -6.71 -8.37
N GLN A 145 -7.33 -5.55 -8.10
CA GLN A 145 -8.65 -5.23 -8.59
C GLN A 145 -8.66 -5.19 -10.14
N PRO A 146 -7.56 -4.83 -10.82
CA PRO A 146 -7.42 -5.06 -12.27
C PRO A 146 -7.23 -6.53 -12.69
N LEU A 147 -6.91 -7.44 -11.78
CA LEU A 147 -6.55 -8.85 -12.00
C LEU A 147 -7.59 -9.82 -11.40
N GLU A 148 -8.88 -9.53 -11.56
CA GLU A 148 -10.05 -10.20 -10.93
C GLU A 148 -9.97 -11.74 -10.78
N SER A 149 -9.24 -12.46 -11.65
CA SER A 149 -8.99 -13.90 -11.56
C SER A 149 -8.29 -14.37 -10.28
N HIS A 150 -7.56 -13.50 -9.58
CA HIS A 150 -6.76 -13.86 -8.41
C HIS A 150 -7.38 -13.47 -7.06
N ALA A 151 -8.48 -12.71 -7.06
CA ALA A 151 -9.12 -12.24 -5.83
C ALA A 151 -9.62 -13.40 -4.94
N SER A 152 -10.03 -14.51 -5.54
CA SER A 152 -10.47 -15.73 -4.84
C SER A 152 -9.34 -16.46 -4.11
N GLN A 153 -8.06 -16.21 -4.46
CA GLN A 153 -6.92 -16.88 -3.83
C GLN A 153 -6.72 -16.47 -2.38
N ARG A 154 -7.08 -15.24 -2.01
CA ARG A 154 -7.05 -14.80 -0.60
C ARG A 154 -7.99 -15.65 0.25
N ASP A 155 -9.25 -15.78 -0.17
CA ASP A 155 -10.26 -16.56 0.54
C ASP A 155 -9.94 -18.06 0.54
N THR A 156 -9.46 -18.58 -0.59
CA THR A 156 -9.01 -19.97 -0.73
C THR A 156 -7.85 -20.26 0.21
N ALA A 157 -6.86 -19.37 0.28
CA ALA A 157 -5.72 -19.51 1.18
C ALA A 157 -6.11 -19.43 2.65
N TYR A 158 -7.00 -18.49 3.01
CA TYR A 158 -7.53 -18.38 4.35
C TYR A 158 -8.17 -19.70 4.80
N ALA A 159 -9.03 -20.28 3.96
CA ALA A 159 -9.68 -21.56 4.23
C ALA A 159 -8.68 -22.73 4.22
N HIS A 160 -7.71 -22.74 3.31
CA HIS A 160 -6.68 -23.77 3.22
C HIS A 160 -5.81 -23.86 4.48
N CYS A 161 -5.65 -22.74 5.18
CA CYS A 161 -4.88 -22.68 6.42
C CYS A 161 -5.57 -23.35 7.61
N ASP A 162 -6.82 -23.80 7.49
CA ASP A 162 -7.48 -24.52 8.57
C ASP A 162 -6.80 -25.87 8.84
N GLY A 163 -6.34 -26.03 10.08
CA GLY A 163 -5.56 -27.20 10.50
C GLY A 163 -4.08 -27.15 10.14
N LEU A 164 -3.60 -26.09 9.47
CA LEU A 164 -2.17 -25.89 9.23
C LEU A 164 -1.52 -25.09 10.36
N THR A 165 -0.25 -25.40 10.62
CA THR A 165 0.65 -24.50 11.36
C THR A 165 1.15 -23.38 10.44
N LEU A 166 1.61 -22.27 11.02
CA LEU A 166 2.18 -21.17 10.25
C LEU A 166 3.35 -21.63 9.35
N LYS A 167 4.18 -22.54 9.84
CA LYS A 167 5.29 -23.13 9.08
C LYS A 167 4.80 -23.92 7.85
N GLN A 168 3.75 -24.71 8.01
CA GLN A 168 3.15 -25.45 6.90
C GLN A 168 2.52 -24.52 5.87
N ALA A 169 1.81 -23.48 6.33
CA ALA A 169 1.23 -22.47 5.44
C ALA A 169 2.32 -21.72 4.64
N SER A 170 3.42 -21.29 5.28
CA SER A 170 4.56 -20.65 4.60
C SER A 170 5.22 -21.57 3.56
N GLN A 171 5.34 -22.87 3.86
CA GLN A 171 5.88 -23.83 2.91
C GLN A 171 4.95 -24.03 1.70
N TRP A 172 3.64 -24.07 1.92
CA TRP A 172 2.65 -24.15 0.86
C TRP A 172 2.69 -22.92 -0.06
N LEU A 173 2.78 -21.70 0.50
CA LEU A 173 2.90 -20.47 -0.29
C LEU A 173 4.04 -20.54 -1.32
N SER A 174 5.16 -21.14 -0.96
CA SER A 174 6.34 -21.26 -1.84
C SER A 174 6.10 -22.14 -3.08
N THR A 175 4.96 -22.85 -3.17
CA THR A 175 4.60 -23.72 -4.30
C THR A 175 3.70 -23.04 -5.33
N LEU A 176 3.15 -21.86 -5.00
CA LEU A 176 2.25 -21.10 -5.86
C LEU A 176 3.04 -20.23 -6.85
N ASP A 177 2.44 -19.87 -7.98
CA ASP A 177 3.02 -18.87 -8.86
C ASP A 177 3.07 -17.49 -8.16
N PRO A 178 3.93 -16.55 -8.61
CA PRO A 178 4.18 -15.32 -7.87
C PRO A 178 2.94 -14.48 -7.56
N LEU A 179 1.96 -14.44 -8.48
CA LEU A 179 0.73 -13.66 -8.27
C LEU A 179 -0.16 -14.39 -7.26
N ASP A 180 -0.51 -15.65 -7.50
CA ASP A 180 -1.32 -16.45 -6.57
C ASP A 180 -0.70 -16.48 -5.17
N ARG A 181 0.62 -16.55 -5.09
CA ARG A 181 1.38 -16.52 -3.84
C ARG A 181 1.21 -15.23 -3.06
N ALA A 182 1.26 -14.08 -3.73
CA ALA A 182 1.06 -12.78 -3.07
C ALA A 182 -0.35 -12.69 -2.46
N PHE A 183 -1.35 -13.15 -3.20
CA PHE A 183 -2.74 -13.19 -2.74
C PHE A 183 -2.97 -14.16 -1.61
N ALA A 184 -2.45 -15.37 -1.75
CA ALA A 184 -2.54 -16.38 -0.72
C ALA A 184 -1.84 -15.92 0.57
N THR A 185 -0.76 -15.14 0.45
CA THR A 185 -0.06 -14.55 1.61
C THR A 185 -0.98 -13.62 2.40
N LEU A 186 -1.84 -12.82 1.75
CA LEU A 186 -2.86 -12.03 2.46
C LEU A 186 -3.83 -12.91 3.26
N GLY A 187 -4.27 -14.03 2.67
CA GLY A 187 -5.15 -14.99 3.36
C GLY A 187 -4.48 -15.67 4.57
N VAL A 188 -3.19 -16.02 4.44
CA VAL A 188 -2.38 -16.54 5.55
C VAL A 188 -2.24 -15.49 6.65
N LEU A 189 -1.96 -14.24 6.31
CA LEU A 189 -1.87 -13.14 7.27
C LEU A 189 -3.18 -12.92 8.00
N ASP A 190 -4.31 -12.88 7.28
CA ASP A 190 -5.65 -12.76 7.86
C ASP A 190 -5.95 -13.89 8.86
N ARG A 191 -5.45 -15.10 8.59
CA ARG A 191 -5.71 -16.29 9.42
C ARG A 191 -4.87 -16.33 10.70
N PHE A 192 -3.58 -16.00 10.59
CA PHE A 192 -2.62 -16.16 11.69
C PHE A 192 -2.31 -14.86 12.44
N ILE A 193 -2.67 -13.71 11.86
CA ILE A 193 -2.53 -12.38 12.46
C ILE A 193 -3.86 -11.61 12.27
N PRO A 194 -4.95 -12.00 12.97
CA PRO A 194 -6.28 -11.44 12.75
C PRO A 194 -6.38 -9.92 12.92
N GLU A 195 -5.46 -9.32 13.69
CA GLU A 195 -5.34 -7.87 13.87
C GLU A 195 -5.04 -7.12 12.55
N VAL A 196 -4.65 -7.84 11.49
CA VAL A 196 -4.36 -7.33 10.15
C VAL A 196 -5.60 -7.37 9.24
N ARG A 197 -6.70 -8.02 9.65
CA ARG A 197 -7.90 -8.26 8.82
C ARG A 197 -8.81 -7.04 8.67
N GLY A 198 -8.63 -6.00 9.49
CA GLY A 198 -9.53 -4.83 9.55
C GLY A 198 -8.81 -3.50 9.71
N GLY A 199 -7.60 -3.40 9.16
CA GLY A 199 -6.91 -2.13 8.96
C GLY A 199 -6.89 -1.74 7.49
#